data_AF-A0A373FPP2-F1
#
_entry.id   AF-A0A373FPP2-F1
#
_cell.length_a   1.000
_cell.length_b   1.000
_cell.length_c   1.000
_cell.angle_alpha   90.00
_cell.angle_beta   90.00
_cell.angle_gamma   90.00
#
_symmetry.space_group_name_H-M   'P 1'
#
loop_
_entity.id
_entity.type
_entity.pdbx_description
1 polymer ?
#
loop_
_entity_poly.entity_id
_entity_poly.type
_entity_poly.pdbx_seq_one_letter_code
_entity_poly.pdbx_strand_id
1 'polypeptide(L)'
;MSTTETAAPVAAEPAAVETTKPIMFSFGEPEPVIGGRASIMEYAECMNNGRWYEPPVSFAELARTLRVGAHHESALRFKVNVLTSTFKPSQWLSAEAFQAFALDYLVLGNGFLEKRSSISRQFLELRHSLGKYTRRGTELDTYFFLEDFVREHQFKPGAVFHLREPDLHQEVYGLPQYLGALHSAFLNEAATLFRRRYYANGAHAGFILYVTDAAQSQDDIEAMREQLMKSKGAGNFKNLFYYAPDGKADGIKLIPISEVAAKDDFTNIKNSSRDDVLAAHRVPPQLMGMMPNNTGGFGDVEKAAKVFARNELVPLQVRMKHAINNWAGVPACDFEAYTLGADSEPQSTKERA
;
A
#
# COMPACT_ATOMS: atom_id res chain seq x y z
N MET A 1 45.68 -42.02 70.22
CA MET A 1 45.19 -42.95 69.17
C MET A 1 43.88 -42.36 68.67
N SER A 2 43.92 -41.33 67.82
CA SER A 2 44.02 -41.42 66.35
C SER A 2 42.98 -42.37 65.76
N THR A 3 41.83 -41.83 65.38
CA THR A 3 40.93 -42.43 64.40
C THR A 3 40.67 -41.36 63.34
N THR A 4 41.40 -41.49 62.25
CA THR A 4 41.26 -40.80 60.97
C THR A 4 39.96 -41.26 60.33
N GLU A 5 39.00 -40.36 60.12
CA GLU A 5 37.79 -40.63 59.36
C GLU A 5 38.01 -40.14 57.92
N THR A 6 37.96 -41.09 56.98
CA THR A 6 38.24 -40.91 55.57
C THR A 6 36.99 -40.36 54.87
N ALA A 7 37.13 -39.20 54.21
CA ALA A 7 36.06 -38.58 53.43
C ALA A 7 35.73 -39.40 52.17
N ALA A 8 34.44 -39.70 51.98
CA ALA A 8 33.89 -40.25 50.74
C ALA A 8 33.34 -39.11 49.85
N PRO A 9 33.46 -39.21 48.51
CA PRO A 9 33.13 -38.12 47.60
C PRO A 9 31.61 -37.94 47.41
N VAL A 10 31.22 -36.67 47.31
CA VAL A 10 29.86 -36.19 47.05
C VAL A 10 29.39 -36.64 45.67
N ALA A 11 28.24 -37.33 45.61
CA ALA A 11 27.54 -37.66 44.39
C ALA A 11 27.00 -36.38 43.73
N ALA A 12 27.41 -36.11 42.49
CA ALA A 12 26.86 -35.03 41.69
C ALA A 12 25.49 -35.43 41.13
N GLU A 13 24.47 -34.60 41.38
CA GLU A 13 23.16 -34.66 40.73
C GLU A 13 23.29 -34.54 39.21
N PRO A 14 22.46 -35.24 38.42
CA PRO A 14 22.46 -35.10 36.97
C PRO A 14 21.91 -33.71 36.59
N ALA A 15 22.70 -32.97 35.80
CA ALA A 15 22.30 -31.68 35.24
C ALA A 15 21.02 -31.84 34.41
N ALA A 16 20.02 -31.00 34.72
CA ALA A 16 18.78 -30.91 33.98
C ALA A 16 19.05 -30.51 32.53
N VAL A 17 18.58 -31.33 31.59
CA VAL A 17 18.57 -31.03 30.16
C VAL A 17 17.61 -29.87 29.93
N GLU A 18 18.13 -28.69 29.57
CA GLU A 18 17.31 -27.57 29.14
C GLU A 18 16.56 -27.94 27.85
N THR A 19 15.27 -28.27 28.00
CA THR A 19 14.36 -28.42 26.86
C THR A 19 14.18 -27.06 26.21
N THR A 20 14.89 -26.81 25.12
CA THR A 20 14.71 -25.61 24.29
C THR A 20 13.32 -25.65 23.66
N LYS A 21 12.39 -24.83 24.17
CA LYS A 21 11.05 -24.69 23.60
C LYS A 21 11.13 -24.02 22.21
N PRO A 22 10.44 -24.53 21.19
CA PRO A 22 10.39 -23.87 19.88
C PRO A 22 9.68 -22.53 20.02
N ILE A 23 10.33 -21.45 19.59
CA ILE A 23 9.74 -20.12 19.51
C ILE A 23 8.90 -20.06 18.23
N MET A 24 7.58 -20.07 18.38
CA MET A 24 6.63 -19.88 17.28
C MET A 24 6.18 -18.42 17.25
N PHE A 25 6.51 -17.70 16.17
CA PHE A 25 5.98 -16.36 15.92
C PHE A 25 4.59 -16.51 15.28
N SER A 26 3.56 -16.09 16.01
CA SER A 26 2.20 -15.93 15.50
C SER A 26 2.04 -14.51 14.98
N PHE A 27 1.51 -14.36 13.77
CA PHE A 27 0.87 -13.09 13.40
C PHE A 27 -0.43 -12.97 14.20
N GLY A 28 -0.85 -11.73 14.49
CA GLY A 28 -2.15 -11.49 15.14
C GLY A 28 -3.30 -11.97 14.26
N GLU A 29 -4.42 -12.31 14.89
CA GLU A 29 -5.63 -12.78 14.21
C GLU A 29 -6.20 -11.68 13.30
N PRO A 30 -6.75 -12.03 12.12
CA PRO A 30 -7.47 -11.08 11.29
C PRO A 30 -8.70 -10.57 12.03
N GLU A 31 -8.71 -9.29 12.40
CA GLU A 31 -9.88 -8.64 13.00
C GLU A 31 -10.81 -8.09 11.89
N PRO A 32 -12.13 -8.27 12.01
CA PRO A 32 -13.09 -7.71 11.06
C PRO A 32 -13.08 -6.17 11.11
N VAL A 33 -13.29 -5.56 9.95
CA VAL A 33 -13.34 -4.09 9.79
C VAL A 33 -14.48 -3.47 10.60
N ILE A 34 -15.63 -4.15 10.67
CA ILE A 34 -16.81 -3.70 11.42
C ILE A 34 -16.90 -4.50 12.73
N GLY A 35 -17.01 -3.79 13.85
CA GLY A 35 -17.24 -4.40 15.17
C GLY A 35 -16.01 -4.95 15.90
N GLY A 36 -14.80 -4.76 15.36
CA GLY A 36 -13.53 -5.03 16.07
C GLY A 36 -13.18 -3.94 17.09
N ARG A 37 -11.99 -3.99 17.71
CA ARG A 37 -11.53 -2.97 18.67
C ARG A 37 -11.50 -1.53 18.09
N ALA A 38 -11.44 -1.42 16.76
CA ALA A 38 -11.51 -0.17 16.02
C ALA A 38 -12.90 0.49 15.99
N SER A 39 -13.98 -0.24 16.36
CA SER A 39 -15.35 0.31 16.33
C SER A 39 -15.57 1.45 17.34
N ILE A 40 -14.73 1.56 18.38
CA ILE A 40 -14.72 2.72 19.28
C ILE A 40 -14.27 4.00 18.55
N MET A 41 -13.38 3.88 17.56
CA MET A 41 -12.92 5.00 16.75
C MET A 41 -13.92 5.38 15.64
N GLU A 42 -14.85 4.50 15.28
CA GLU A 42 -15.98 4.83 14.39
C GLU A 42 -16.95 5.84 15.00
N TYR A 43 -16.94 5.98 16.34
CA TYR A 43 -17.68 6.99 17.10
C TYR A 43 -16.84 8.24 17.44
N ALA A 44 -15.53 8.22 17.18
CA ALA A 44 -14.67 9.34 17.48
C ALA A 44 -14.69 10.33 16.30
N GLU A 45 -15.29 11.50 16.52
CA GLU A 45 -14.99 12.69 15.71
C GLU A 45 -13.46 12.90 15.67
N CYS A 46 -12.94 13.58 14.64
CA CYS A 46 -11.51 13.86 14.53
C CYS A 46 -10.97 14.38 15.88
N MET A 47 -9.99 13.67 16.44
CA MET A 47 -9.38 14.07 17.71
C MET A 47 -8.72 15.43 17.53
N ASN A 48 -8.88 16.33 18.50
CA ASN A 48 -8.14 17.59 18.51
C ASN A 48 -7.03 17.55 19.55
N ASN A 49 -5.94 18.26 19.28
CA ASN A 49 -4.83 18.45 20.22
C ASN A 49 -4.87 19.86 20.87
N GLY A 50 -6.04 20.49 20.86
CA GLY A 50 -6.25 21.88 21.26
C GLY A 50 -5.94 22.93 20.18
N ARG A 51 -5.22 22.59 19.09
CA ARG A 51 -4.85 23.54 18.04
C ARG A 51 -5.32 23.16 16.65
N TRP A 52 -5.21 21.88 16.31
CA TRP A 52 -5.74 21.32 15.08
C TRP A 52 -6.40 19.97 15.32
N TYR A 53 -7.17 19.56 14.33
CA TYR A 53 -7.71 18.22 14.24
C TYR A 53 -6.66 17.28 13.64
N GLU A 54 -6.46 16.13 14.28
CA GLU A 54 -5.73 15.02 13.68
C GLU A 54 -6.60 14.33 12.64
N PRO A 55 -6.03 13.92 11.49
CA PRO A 55 -6.80 13.25 10.46
C PRO A 55 -7.28 11.89 10.96
N PRO A 56 -8.48 11.44 10.54
CA PRO A 56 -9.08 10.19 10.99
C PRO A 56 -8.25 8.95 10.62
N VAL A 57 -7.48 9.05 9.53
CA VAL A 57 -6.47 8.06 9.13
C VAL A 57 -5.14 8.78 8.92
N SER A 58 -4.05 8.13 9.29
CA SER A 58 -2.70 8.68 9.13
C SER A 58 -2.39 9.00 7.66
N PHE A 59 -2.24 10.29 7.34
CA PHE A 59 -1.79 10.71 6.00
C PHE A 59 -0.40 10.17 5.64
N ALA A 60 0.46 9.92 6.62
CA ALA A 60 1.77 9.32 6.39
C ALA A 60 1.68 7.84 5.99
N GLU A 61 0.65 7.13 6.45
CA GLU A 61 0.37 5.75 6.05
C GLU A 61 -0.30 5.71 4.69
N LEU A 62 -1.31 6.55 4.43
CA LEU A 62 -1.93 6.68 3.11
C LEU A 62 -0.92 7.09 2.02
N ALA A 63 0.04 7.95 2.34
CA ALA A 63 1.12 8.28 1.41
C ALA A 63 2.02 7.07 1.10
N ARG A 64 2.18 6.13 2.05
CA ARG A 64 2.91 4.88 1.83
C ARG A 64 2.09 3.89 1.00
N THR A 65 0.77 3.85 1.18
CA THR A 65 -0.11 2.95 0.40
C THR A 65 -0.12 3.24 -1.09
N LEU A 66 0.20 4.48 -1.50
CA LEU A 66 0.34 4.82 -2.92
C LEU A 66 1.25 3.84 -3.68
N ARG A 67 2.29 3.29 -3.05
CA ARG A 67 3.27 2.39 -3.70
C ARG A 67 2.96 0.90 -3.48
N VAL A 68 1.80 0.58 -2.90
CA VAL A 68 1.40 -0.80 -2.60
C VAL A 68 0.81 -1.42 -3.86
N GLY A 69 1.58 -2.27 -4.52
CA GLY A 69 1.14 -2.99 -5.70
C GLY A 69 1.01 -2.12 -6.96
N ALA A 70 1.32 -2.72 -8.10
CA ALA A 70 1.40 -2.00 -9.37
C ALA A 70 0.05 -1.38 -9.81
N HIS A 71 -1.06 -2.07 -9.55
CA HIS A 71 -2.39 -1.66 -10.03
C HIS A 71 -2.97 -0.49 -9.25
N HIS A 72 -2.68 -0.41 -7.94
CA HIS A 72 -3.14 0.68 -7.09
C HIS A 72 -2.45 2.00 -7.47
N GLU A 73 -1.12 2.01 -7.55
CA GLU A 73 -0.37 3.21 -7.95
C GLU A 73 -0.74 3.63 -9.38
N SER A 74 -0.75 2.67 -10.31
CA SER A 74 -1.02 2.91 -11.72
C SER A 74 -2.38 3.58 -11.93
N ALA A 75 -3.43 3.11 -11.26
CA ALA A 75 -4.76 3.69 -11.38
C ALA A 75 -4.83 5.15 -10.92
N LEU A 76 -4.22 5.46 -9.77
CA LEU A 76 -4.18 6.83 -9.22
C LEU A 76 -3.35 7.77 -10.11
N ARG A 77 -2.15 7.35 -10.51
CA ARG A 77 -1.27 8.09 -11.42
C ARG A 77 -1.96 8.34 -12.77
N PHE A 78 -2.64 7.33 -13.30
CA PHE A 78 -3.39 7.45 -14.54
C PHE A 78 -4.49 8.51 -14.43
N LYS A 79 -5.33 8.46 -13.38
CA LYS A 79 -6.36 9.48 -13.13
C LYS A 79 -5.76 10.89 -13.05
N VAL A 80 -4.67 11.06 -12.29
CA VAL A 80 -3.96 12.35 -12.20
C VAL A 80 -3.48 12.82 -13.56
N ASN A 81 -2.84 11.95 -14.35
CA ASN A 81 -2.31 12.31 -15.66
C ASN A 81 -3.42 12.73 -16.63
N VAL A 82 -4.55 12.01 -16.64
CA VAL A 82 -5.69 12.40 -17.49
C VAL A 82 -6.29 13.72 -17.02
N LEU A 83 -6.47 13.94 -15.71
CA LEU A 83 -6.93 15.21 -15.17
C LEU A 83 -6.03 16.37 -15.59
N THR A 84 -4.71 16.23 -15.40
CA THR A 84 -3.72 17.24 -15.79
C THR A 84 -3.69 17.45 -17.30
N SER A 85 -3.85 16.41 -18.12
CA SER A 85 -3.89 16.55 -19.58
C SER A 85 -5.07 17.39 -20.08
N THR A 86 -6.18 17.35 -19.35
CA THR A 86 -7.37 18.16 -19.65
C THR A 86 -7.39 19.50 -18.91
N PHE A 87 -6.45 19.77 -18.01
CA PHE A 87 -6.44 20.99 -17.22
C PHE A 87 -5.93 22.17 -18.06
N LYS A 88 -6.61 23.32 -17.96
CA LYS A 88 -6.18 24.57 -18.58
C LYS A 88 -5.44 25.43 -17.56
N PRO A 89 -4.11 25.58 -17.65
CA PRO A 89 -3.37 26.43 -16.75
C PRO A 89 -3.86 27.88 -16.82
N SER A 90 -3.93 28.54 -15.67
CA SER A 90 -4.28 29.95 -15.57
C SER A 90 -3.13 30.74 -14.96
N GLN A 91 -3.25 32.08 -14.94
CA GLN A 91 -2.27 32.92 -14.22
C GLN A 91 -2.23 32.63 -12.71
N TRP A 92 -3.29 32.02 -12.15
CA TRP A 92 -3.39 31.75 -10.72
C TRP A 92 -3.05 30.31 -10.35
N LEU A 93 -3.18 29.34 -11.25
CA LEU A 93 -2.93 27.93 -10.95
C LEU A 93 -2.20 27.27 -12.11
N SER A 94 -0.95 26.89 -11.86
CA SER A 94 -0.10 26.19 -12.83
C SER A 94 -0.49 24.71 -12.95
N ALA A 95 -0.13 24.09 -14.07
CA ALA A 95 -0.33 22.65 -14.29
C ALA A 95 0.38 21.80 -13.22
N GLU A 96 1.59 22.21 -12.81
CA GLU A 96 2.38 21.52 -11.79
C GLU A 96 1.68 21.56 -10.42
N ALA A 97 1.23 22.74 -9.99
CA ALA A 97 0.51 22.89 -8.73
C ALA A 97 -0.81 22.12 -8.74
N PHE A 98 -1.54 22.15 -9.87
CA PHE A 98 -2.76 21.37 -10.03
C PHE A 98 -2.50 19.85 -9.98
N GLN A 99 -1.45 19.36 -10.67
CA GLN A 99 -1.10 17.94 -10.68
C GLN A 99 -0.76 17.43 -9.27
N ALA A 100 0.03 18.19 -8.51
CA ALA A 100 0.36 17.86 -7.13
C ALA A 100 -0.87 17.89 -6.21
N PHE A 101 -1.74 18.90 -6.37
CA PHE A 101 -3.02 18.99 -5.66
C PHE A 101 -3.95 17.81 -5.97
N ALA A 102 -4.09 17.43 -7.25
CA ALA A 102 -4.93 16.33 -7.68
C ALA A 102 -4.41 14.98 -7.15
N LEU A 103 -3.09 14.81 -7.11
CA LEU A 103 -2.46 13.63 -6.50
C LEU A 103 -2.80 13.55 -5.00
N ASP A 104 -2.60 14.63 -4.24
CA ASP A 104 -2.92 14.66 -2.81
C ASP A 104 -4.40 14.36 -2.57
N TYR A 105 -5.30 14.97 -3.35
CA TYR A 105 -6.73 14.70 -3.23
C TYR A 105 -7.07 13.23 -3.50
N LEU A 106 -6.55 12.63 -4.58
CA LEU A 106 -6.85 11.24 -4.92
C LEU A 106 -6.21 10.23 -3.97
N VAL A 107 -5.04 10.55 -3.39
CA VAL A 107 -4.33 9.66 -2.46
C VAL A 107 -4.85 9.82 -1.04
N LEU A 108 -5.00 11.04 -0.54
CA LEU A 108 -5.31 11.32 0.87
C LEU A 108 -6.79 11.57 1.10
N GLY A 109 -7.61 11.74 0.06
CA GLY A 109 -8.96 12.29 0.16
C GLY A 109 -8.98 13.79 0.50
N ASN A 110 -7.82 14.45 0.48
CA ASN A 110 -7.62 15.82 0.94
C ASN A 110 -6.59 16.53 0.07
N GLY A 111 -6.96 17.66 -0.54
CA GLY A 111 -6.07 18.51 -1.33
C GLY A 111 -6.08 19.95 -0.79
N PHE A 112 -4.91 20.58 -0.76
CA PHE A 112 -4.74 21.93 -0.20
C PHE A 112 -4.07 22.89 -1.17
N LEU A 113 -4.59 24.13 -1.24
CA LEU A 113 -3.99 25.23 -2.00
C LEU A 113 -3.89 26.48 -1.12
N GLU A 114 -2.70 27.07 -1.01
CA GLU A 114 -2.47 28.35 -0.35
C GLU A 114 -2.64 29.51 -1.35
N LYS A 115 -3.48 30.49 -1.01
CA LYS A 115 -3.63 31.74 -1.75
C LYS A 115 -2.51 32.71 -1.39
N ARG A 116 -1.55 32.86 -2.31
CA ARG A 116 -0.47 33.84 -2.19
C ARG A 116 -0.94 35.20 -2.67
N SER A 117 -0.70 36.21 -1.86
CA SER A 117 -1.07 37.59 -2.18
C SER A 117 0.15 38.51 -2.06
N SER A 118 0.18 39.58 -2.84
CA SER A 118 1.18 40.63 -2.74
C SER A 118 1.02 41.43 -1.44
N ILE A 119 1.99 42.31 -1.15
CA ILE A 119 1.89 43.29 -0.04
C ILE A 119 0.65 44.17 -0.19
N SER A 120 0.27 44.53 -1.43
CA SER A 120 -0.95 45.29 -1.75
C SER A 120 -2.23 44.45 -1.72
N ARG A 121 -2.17 43.18 -1.24
CA ARG A 121 -3.27 42.21 -1.19
C ARG A 121 -3.83 41.78 -2.55
N GLN A 122 -3.08 42.02 -3.63
CA GLN A 122 -3.43 41.48 -4.94
C GLN A 122 -3.21 39.96 -4.93
N PHE A 123 -4.19 39.21 -5.42
CA PHE A 123 -4.08 37.77 -5.57
C PHE A 123 -3.08 37.43 -6.68
N LEU A 124 -2.03 36.67 -6.33
CA LEU A 124 -0.96 36.27 -7.25
C LEU A 124 -1.20 34.85 -7.77
N GLU A 125 -1.18 33.87 -6.88
CA GLU A 125 -1.22 32.45 -7.26
C GLU A 125 -1.79 31.56 -6.15
N LEU A 126 -2.29 30.40 -6.56
CA LEU A 126 -2.61 29.25 -5.73
C LEU A 126 -1.40 28.33 -5.72
N ARG A 127 -0.73 28.25 -4.57
CA ARG A 127 0.39 27.35 -4.37
C ARG A 127 -0.09 26.05 -3.75
N HIS A 128 0.39 24.92 -4.25
CA HIS A 128 0.12 23.64 -3.61
C HIS A 128 0.77 23.57 -2.22
N SER A 129 -0.01 23.17 -1.22
CA SER A 129 0.49 22.80 0.10
C SER A 129 0.43 21.28 0.24
N LEU A 130 1.55 20.66 0.61
CA LEU A 130 1.64 19.20 0.75
C LEU A 130 0.61 18.70 1.78
N GLY A 131 -0.36 17.91 1.31
CA GLY A 131 -1.47 17.42 2.13
C GLY A 131 -1.03 16.54 3.28
N LYS A 132 0.05 15.76 3.11
CA LYS A 132 0.65 14.95 4.16
C LYS A 132 0.99 15.77 5.43
N TYR A 133 1.42 17.01 5.25
CA TYR A 133 1.94 17.88 6.31
C TYR A 133 0.96 18.98 6.71
N THR A 134 -0.09 19.22 5.92
CA THR A 134 -1.10 20.25 6.24
C THR A 134 -2.09 19.70 7.27
N ARG A 135 -2.45 20.53 8.24
CA ARG A 135 -3.44 20.25 9.29
C ARG A 135 -4.47 21.37 9.35
N ARG A 136 -5.74 21.01 9.53
CA ARG A 136 -6.86 21.93 9.72
C ARG A 136 -7.01 22.28 11.20
N GLY A 137 -6.97 23.56 11.52
CA GLY A 137 -7.10 24.06 12.87
C GLY A 137 -8.46 23.76 13.50
N THR A 138 -8.54 23.87 14.82
CA THR A 138 -9.81 23.79 15.57
C THR A 138 -10.76 24.93 15.20
N GLU A 139 -10.19 26.12 14.92
CA GLU A 139 -10.86 27.16 14.15
C GLU A 139 -10.81 26.78 12.67
N LEU A 140 -11.95 26.42 12.08
CA LEU A 140 -12.05 25.75 10.78
C LEU A 140 -11.49 26.53 9.56
N ASP A 141 -11.20 27.83 9.73
CA ASP A 141 -10.60 28.72 8.73
C ASP A 141 -9.07 28.88 8.92
N THR A 142 -8.49 28.21 9.90
CA THR A 142 -7.06 28.21 10.20
C THR A 142 -6.43 26.88 9.80
N TYR A 143 -5.17 26.94 9.35
CA TYR A 143 -4.42 25.77 8.91
C TYR A 143 -2.97 25.89 9.38
N PHE A 144 -2.34 24.74 9.56
CA PHE A 144 -0.96 24.60 9.98
C PHE A 144 -0.21 23.70 9.01
N PHE A 145 1.04 24.02 8.72
CA PHE A 145 1.97 23.17 7.99
C PHE A 145 3.02 22.63 8.95
N LEU A 146 3.17 21.31 9.01
CA LEU A 146 4.15 20.65 9.88
C LEU A 146 5.48 20.44 9.14
N GLU A 147 6.45 21.31 9.39
CA GLU A 147 7.84 21.15 8.99
C GLU A 147 8.51 20.09 9.88
N ASP A 148 8.94 18.97 9.28
CA ASP A 148 9.62 17.86 9.96
C ASP A 148 8.88 17.26 11.17
N PHE A 149 7.54 17.41 11.24
CA PHE A 149 6.69 17.00 12.37
C PHE A 149 7.02 17.66 13.72
N VAL A 150 7.90 18.68 13.74
CA VAL A 150 8.36 19.35 14.96
C VAL A 150 8.12 20.85 14.91
N ARG A 151 8.39 21.47 13.76
CA ARG A 151 8.13 22.89 13.55
C ARG A 151 6.80 23.05 12.85
N GLU A 152 6.03 24.02 13.30
CA GLU A 152 4.73 24.33 12.73
C GLU A 152 4.77 25.74 12.13
N HIS A 153 4.16 25.88 10.97
CA HIS A 153 3.89 27.15 10.34
C HIS A 153 2.38 27.34 10.30
N GLN A 154 1.87 28.36 10.98
CA GLN A 154 0.45 28.72 10.85
C GLN A 154 0.25 29.55 9.60
N PHE A 155 -0.61 29.08 8.69
CA PHE A 155 -1.03 29.88 7.55
C PHE A 155 -1.89 31.07 8.00
N LYS A 156 -1.91 32.12 7.19
CA LYS A 156 -2.84 33.22 7.41
C LYS A 156 -4.30 32.68 7.39
N PRO A 157 -5.16 33.05 8.35
CA PRO A 157 -6.56 32.65 8.35
C PRO A 157 -7.25 32.97 7.01
N GLY A 158 -8.03 32.03 6.49
CA GLY A 158 -8.73 32.15 5.21
C GLY A 158 -7.85 32.09 3.97
N ALA A 159 -6.54 31.83 4.11
CA ALA A 159 -5.61 31.75 2.98
C ALA A 159 -5.46 30.33 2.41
N VAL A 160 -6.02 29.29 3.03
CA VAL A 160 -5.89 27.91 2.55
C VAL A 160 -7.24 27.37 2.12
N PHE A 161 -7.30 26.92 0.87
CA PHE A 161 -8.37 26.11 0.33
C PHE A 161 -8.15 24.65 0.69
N HIS A 162 -9.19 23.98 1.16
CA HIS A 162 -9.17 22.55 1.47
C HIS A 162 -10.30 21.86 0.71
N LEU A 163 -9.94 21.09 -0.32
CA LEU A 163 -10.86 20.16 -0.95
C LEU A 163 -10.80 18.83 -0.21
N ARG A 164 -11.95 18.38 0.30
CA ARG A 164 -12.10 17.11 1.00
C ARG A 164 -13.08 16.20 0.27
N GLU A 165 -12.77 14.91 0.20
CA GLU A 165 -13.78 13.92 -0.12
C GLU A 165 -14.82 13.90 1.00
N PRO A 166 -16.13 13.81 0.70
CA PRO A 166 -17.15 13.66 1.74
C PRO A 166 -16.91 12.39 2.56
N ASP A 167 -17.06 12.52 3.87
CA ASP A 167 -17.00 11.42 4.82
C ASP A 167 -18.31 11.38 5.61
N LEU A 168 -18.71 10.19 6.05
CA LEU A 168 -19.97 9.96 6.77
C LEU A 168 -19.82 10.23 8.27
N HIS A 169 -18.61 10.11 8.81
CA HIS A 169 -18.36 10.20 10.24
C HIS A 169 -18.06 11.63 10.71
N GLN A 170 -17.53 12.49 9.84
CA GLN A 170 -17.13 13.86 10.20
C GLN A 170 -17.02 14.81 8.98
N GLU A 171 -16.93 16.13 9.25
CA GLU A 171 -16.92 17.19 8.23
C GLU A 171 -15.59 17.99 8.14
N VAL A 172 -14.58 17.59 8.89
CA VAL A 172 -13.28 18.25 9.01
C VAL A 172 -12.32 17.84 7.89
N TYR A 173 -12.12 16.54 7.68
CA TYR A 173 -11.25 15.93 6.66
C TYR A 173 -12.05 15.04 5.71
N GLY A 174 -11.42 14.61 4.62
CA GLY A 174 -11.92 13.56 3.75
C GLY A 174 -11.20 12.24 3.94
N LEU A 175 -11.81 11.17 3.43
CA LEU A 175 -11.22 9.83 3.35
C LEU A 175 -11.20 9.37 1.89
N PRO A 176 -10.12 8.71 1.42
CA PRO A 176 -10.06 8.24 0.05
C PRO A 176 -11.01 7.06 -0.18
N GLN A 177 -11.65 7.02 -1.35
CA GLN A 177 -12.65 6.00 -1.68
C GLN A 177 -12.10 4.56 -1.74
N TYR A 178 -10.79 4.40 -1.91
CA TYR A 178 -10.14 3.09 -2.06
C TYR A 178 -9.84 2.39 -0.72
N LEU A 179 -10.12 3.01 0.43
CA LEU A 179 -9.80 2.45 1.76
C LEU A 179 -10.25 0.98 1.90
N GLY A 180 -11.45 0.66 1.42
CA GLY A 180 -12.01 -0.69 1.48
C GLY A 180 -11.20 -1.76 0.71
N ALA A 181 -10.41 -1.36 -0.28
CA ALA A 181 -9.57 -2.27 -1.06
C ALA A 181 -8.10 -2.33 -0.56
N LEU A 182 -7.76 -1.64 0.53
CA LEU A 182 -6.39 -1.65 1.06
C LEU A 182 -5.94 -3.05 1.50
N HIS A 183 -6.82 -3.82 2.15
CA HIS A 183 -6.49 -5.19 2.54
C HIS A 183 -6.18 -6.07 1.32
N SER A 184 -6.95 -5.94 0.24
CA SER A 184 -6.68 -6.61 -1.03
C SER A 184 -5.35 -6.14 -1.63
N ALA A 185 -5.07 -4.84 -1.62
CA ALA A 185 -3.78 -4.30 -2.10
C ALA A 185 -2.58 -4.86 -1.30
N PHE A 186 -2.66 -4.89 0.02
CA PHE A 186 -1.62 -5.44 0.89
C PHE A 186 -1.45 -6.95 0.71
N LEU A 187 -2.55 -7.70 0.56
CA LEU A 187 -2.49 -9.13 0.28
C LEU A 187 -1.81 -9.41 -1.07
N ASN A 188 -2.10 -8.58 -2.08
CA ASN A 188 -1.49 -8.64 -3.39
C ASN A 188 0.03 -8.35 -3.34
N GLU A 189 0.45 -7.38 -2.53
CA GLU A 189 1.85 -7.07 -2.26
C GLU A 189 2.55 -8.22 -1.53
N ALA A 190 1.94 -8.75 -0.47
CA ALA A 190 2.48 -9.87 0.31
C ALA A 190 2.71 -11.10 -0.57
N ALA A 191 1.77 -11.43 -1.45
CA ALA A 191 1.94 -12.51 -2.43
C ALA A 191 3.10 -12.24 -3.40
N THR A 192 3.33 -10.98 -3.78
CA THR A 192 4.46 -10.59 -4.64
C THR A 192 5.80 -10.72 -3.91
N LEU A 193 5.86 -10.26 -2.64
CA LEU A 193 7.04 -10.40 -1.78
C LEU A 193 7.37 -11.87 -1.50
N PHE A 194 6.35 -12.69 -1.27
CA PHE A 194 6.51 -14.13 -1.11
C PHE A 194 7.16 -14.75 -2.35
N ARG A 195 6.63 -14.48 -3.56
CA ARG A 195 7.22 -14.96 -4.81
C ARG A 195 8.66 -14.49 -4.97
N ARG A 196 8.96 -13.22 -4.69
CA ARG A 196 10.34 -12.69 -4.75
C ARG A 196 11.27 -13.42 -3.80
N ARG A 197 10.85 -13.66 -2.55
CA ARG A 197 11.63 -14.42 -1.55
C ARG A 197 11.80 -15.88 -1.98
N TYR A 198 10.75 -16.50 -2.50
CA TYR A 198 10.77 -17.86 -3.04
C TYR A 198 11.82 -18.00 -4.14
N TYR A 199 11.81 -17.12 -5.14
CA TYR A 199 12.83 -17.12 -6.19
C TYR A 199 14.23 -16.80 -5.67
N ALA A 200 14.38 -15.81 -4.78
CA ALA A 200 15.68 -15.46 -4.19
C ALA A 200 16.29 -16.63 -3.39
N ASN A 201 15.45 -17.49 -2.80
CA ASN A 201 15.86 -18.68 -2.06
C ASN A 201 16.00 -19.92 -2.95
N GLY A 202 16.05 -19.77 -4.28
CA GLY A 202 16.25 -20.86 -5.23
C GLY A 202 15.00 -21.69 -5.54
N ALA A 203 13.80 -21.14 -5.35
CA ALA A 203 12.53 -21.83 -5.60
C ALA A 203 12.34 -23.11 -4.77
N HIS A 204 12.78 -23.07 -3.51
CA HIS A 204 12.58 -24.16 -2.56
C HIS A 204 11.75 -23.66 -1.37
N ALA A 205 10.55 -24.22 -1.19
CA ALA A 205 9.96 -24.29 0.14
C ALA A 205 10.87 -25.16 1.02
N GLY A 206 11.21 -24.69 2.21
CA GLY A 206 12.12 -25.43 3.10
C GLY A 206 11.65 -26.88 3.35
N PHE A 207 12.55 -27.74 3.81
CA PHE A 207 12.24 -29.10 4.26
C PHE A 207 12.53 -29.26 5.74
N ILE A 208 11.83 -30.17 6.40
CA ILE A 208 12.16 -30.61 7.75
C ILE A 208 13.03 -31.86 7.63
N LEU A 209 14.27 -31.76 8.08
CA LEU A 209 15.15 -32.93 8.22
C LEU A 209 14.89 -33.56 9.59
N TYR A 210 14.38 -34.78 9.58
CA TYR A 210 14.07 -35.57 10.77
C TYR A 210 15.06 -36.71 10.89
N VAL A 211 15.88 -36.70 11.95
CA VAL A 211 16.89 -37.73 12.23
C VAL A 211 16.43 -38.52 13.46
N THR A 212 16.32 -39.84 13.34
CA THR A 212 15.79 -40.73 14.39
C THR A 212 16.83 -41.65 15.01
N ASP A 213 18.02 -41.76 14.42
CA ASP A 213 19.01 -42.73 14.85
C ASP A 213 19.80 -42.25 16.09
N ALA A 214 19.88 -43.10 17.10
CA ALA A 214 20.48 -42.80 18.41
C ALA A 214 22.01 -42.97 18.42
N ALA A 215 22.60 -43.46 17.33
CA ALA A 215 24.04 -43.73 17.21
C ALA A 215 24.89 -42.53 16.75
N GLN A 216 24.32 -41.32 16.71
CA GLN A 216 24.98 -40.15 16.14
C GLN A 216 25.83 -39.41 17.18
N SER A 217 27.07 -39.08 16.82
CA SER A 217 27.88 -38.17 17.63
C SER A 217 27.31 -36.75 17.53
N GLN A 218 27.37 -35.98 18.62
CA GLN A 218 26.92 -34.58 18.63
C GLN A 218 27.68 -33.74 17.59
N ASP A 219 28.93 -34.08 17.33
CA ASP A 219 29.80 -33.39 16.38
C ASP A 219 29.32 -33.58 14.92
N ASP A 220 28.81 -34.76 14.57
CA ASP A 220 28.27 -35.05 13.24
C ASP A 220 26.94 -34.30 12.99
N ILE A 221 26.10 -34.18 14.02
CA ILE A 221 24.85 -33.40 13.95
C ILE A 221 25.18 -31.92 13.74
N GLU A 222 26.19 -31.38 14.43
CA GLU A 222 26.58 -29.98 14.30
C GLU A 222 27.25 -29.72 12.93
N ALA A 223 28.09 -30.63 12.43
CA ALA A 223 28.65 -30.54 11.09
C ALA A 223 27.56 -30.57 9.99
N MET A 224 26.55 -31.43 10.16
CA MET A 224 25.41 -31.49 9.25
C MET A 224 24.57 -30.20 9.31
N ARG A 225 24.32 -29.69 10.51
CA ARG A 225 23.65 -28.40 10.73
C ARG A 225 24.42 -27.26 10.06
N GLU A 226 25.73 -27.21 10.23
CA GLU A 226 26.59 -26.18 9.65
C GLU A 226 26.60 -26.24 8.11
N GLN A 227 26.66 -27.44 7.52
CA GLN A 227 26.56 -27.60 6.07
C GLN A 227 25.16 -27.24 5.52
N LEU A 228 24.09 -27.56 6.26
CA LEU A 228 22.72 -27.14 5.93
C LEU A 228 22.53 -25.62 6.06
N MET A 229 23.22 -24.96 7.01
CA MET A 229 23.21 -23.51 7.13
C MET A 229 24.03 -22.84 6.02
N LYS A 230 25.21 -23.37 5.68
CA LYS A 230 26.07 -22.87 4.60
C LYS A 230 25.44 -23.05 3.21
N SER A 231 24.57 -24.04 3.04
CA SER A 231 23.80 -24.26 1.79
C SER A 231 22.57 -23.36 1.65
N LYS A 232 22.15 -22.62 2.69
CA LYS A 232 21.08 -21.61 2.58
C LYS A 232 21.62 -20.33 1.92
N GLY A 233 21.12 -20.01 0.73
CA GLY A 233 21.41 -18.76 0.03
C GLY A 233 21.28 -18.88 -1.49
N ALA A 234 21.10 -17.76 -2.18
CA ALA A 234 21.03 -17.72 -3.64
C ALA A 234 22.31 -18.33 -4.25
N GLY A 235 22.17 -19.44 -4.99
CA GLY A 235 23.28 -20.12 -5.68
C GLY A 235 24.02 -21.21 -4.90
N ASN A 236 23.61 -21.55 -3.67
CA ASN A 236 24.35 -22.46 -2.78
C ASN A 236 23.77 -23.89 -2.64
N PHE A 237 22.89 -24.32 -3.55
CA PHE A 237 22.41 -25.71 -3.56
C PHE A 237 23.49 -26.67 -4.07
N LYS A 238 24.39 -27.07 -3.17
CA LYS A 238 25.26 -28.22 -3.36
C LYS A 238 24.56 -29.43 -2.74
N ASN A 239 24.51 -30.54 -3.46
CA ASN A 239 23.95 -31.81 -2.97
C ASN A 239 24.63 -32.18 -1.64
N LEU A 240 23.86 -32.35 -0.57
CA LEU A 240 24.35 -32.87 0.71
C LEU A 240 24.41 -34.39 0.62
N PHE A 241 25.62 -34.95 0.51
CA PHE A 241 25.83 -36.39 0.57
C PHE A 241 26.20 -36.78 2.00
N TYR A 242 25.40 -37.63 2.62
CA TYR A 242 25.63 -38.13 3.97
C TYR A 242 25.66 -39.65 3.96
N TYR A 243 26.72 -40.22 4.53
CA TYR A 243 26.94 -41.67 4.60
C TYR A 243 26.91 -42.12 6.06
N ALA A 244 25.92 -42.93 6.41
CA ALA A 244 25.82 -43.58 7.72
C ALA A 244 26.04 -45.10 7.55
N PRO A 245 27.21 -45.63 7.94
CA PRO A 245 27.37 -47.08 8.05
C PRO A 245 26.39 -47.61 9.09
N ASP A 246 25.67 -48.69 8.77
CA ASP A 246 24.60 -49.32 9.59
C ASP A 246 23.31 -48.50 9.81
N GLY A 247 23.08 -47.41 9.05
CA GLY A 247 21.87 -46.59 9.16
C GLY A 247 20.58 -47.33 8.78
N LYS A 248 19.53 -47.18 9.60
CA LYS A 248 18.19 -47.71 9.28
C LYS A 248 17.54 -46.91 8.14
N ALA A 249 16.67 -47.55 7.36
CA ALA A 249 15.93 -46.92 6.26
C ALA A 249 15.10 -45.68 6.68
N ASP A 250 14.71 -45.61 7.96
CA ASP A 250 13.98 -44.50 8.56
C ASP A 250 14.85 -43.53 9.38
N GLY A 251 16.17 -43.73 9.39
CA GLY A 251 17.13 -42.99 10.22
C GLY A 251 17.21 -41.50 9.90
N ILE A 252 17.05 -41.13 8.62
CA ILE A 252 17.00 -39.74 8.15
C ILE A 252 15.85 -39.59 7.17
N LYS A 253 14.86 -38.76 7.51
CA LYS A 253 13.72 -38.43 6.66
C LYS A 253 13.73 -36.96 6.29
N LEU A 254 13.62 -36.68 5.00
CA LEU A 254 13.33 -35.35 4.50
C LEU A 254 11.82 -35.24 4.32
N ILE A 255 11.17 -34.46 5.19
CA ILE A 255 9.75 -34.16 5.07
C ILE A 255 9.66 -32.84 4.28
N PRO A 256 9.25 -32.87 3.00
CA PRO A 256 9.04 -31.65 2.26
C PRO A 256 7.87 -30.89 2.88
N ILE A 257 8.05 -29.59 3.13
CA ILE A 257 6.91 -28.73 3.44
C ILE A 257 6.18 -28.57 2.10
N SER A 258 5.05 -29.27 1.97
CA SER A 258 4.37 -29.50 0.69
C SER A 258 4.17 -28.19 -0.10
N GLU A 259 4.87 -28.11 -1.23
CA GLU A 259 4.98 -26.90 -2.08
C GLU A 259 3.81 -26.79 -3.08
N VAL A 260 3.07 -27.88 -3.27
CA VAL A 260 2.13 -28.07 -4.40
C VAL A 260 0.73 -27.52 -4.09
N ALA A 261 0.27 -27.55 -2.84
CA ALA A 261 -1.07 -27.02 -2.49
C ALA A 261 -1.13 -25.48 -2.48
N ALA A 262 -0.01 -24.79 -2.28
CA ALA A 262 0.01 -23.33 -2.19
C ALA A 262 0.10 -22.63 -3.56
N LYS A 263 0.66 -23.28 -4.59
CA LYS A 263 0.89 -22.68 -5.93
C LYS A 263 -0.41 -22.24 -6.62
N ASP A 264 -1.45 -23.07 -6.56
CA ASP A 264 -2.74 -22.77 -7.20
C ASP A 264 -3.49 -21.64 -6.49
N ASP A 265 -3.40 -21.57 -5.17
CA ASP A 265 -4.08 -20.54 -4.38
C ASP A 265 -3.44 -19.15 -4.56
N PHE A 266 -2.12 -19.05 -4.75
CA PHE A 266 -1.46 -17.75 -4.94
C PHE A 266 -1.93 -17.01 -6.20
N THR A 267 -2.21 -17.72 -7.28
CA THR A 267 -2.71 -17.10 -8.51
C THR A 267 -4.13 -16.60 -8.31
N ASN A 268 -4.96 -17.38 -7.61
CA ASN A 268 -6.32 -16.97 -7.26
C ASN A 268 -6.31 -15.75 -6.34
N ILE A 269 -5.50 -15.76 -5.27
CA ILE A 269 -5.32 -14.62 -4.37
C ILE A 269 -4.85 -13.38 -5.14
N LYS A 270 -3.87 -13.50 -6.04
CA LYS A 270 -3.38 -12.37 -6.85
C LYS A 270 -4.44 -11.83 -7.80
N ASN A 271 -5.28 -12.68 -8.39
CA ASN A 271 -6.32 -12.28 -9.32
C ASN A 271 -7.50 -11.63 -8.58
N SER A 272 -8.02 -12.26 -7.52
CA SER A 272 -9.14 -11.70 -6.74
C SER A 272 -8.76 -10.37 -6.10
N SER A 273 -7.60 -10.30 -5.43
CA SER A 273 -7.14 -9.06 -4.80
C SER A 273 -6.86 -7.95 -5.80
N ARG A 274 -6.39 -8.29 -7.02
CA ARG A 274 -6.26 -7.32 -8.10
C ARG A 274 -7.64 -6.80 -8.49
N ASP A 275 -8.61 -7.68 -8.72
CA ASP A 275 -9.93 -7.30 -9.21
C ASP A 275 -10.66 -6.40 -8.19
N ASP A 276 -10.49 -6.63 -6.88
CA ASP A 276 -10.96 -5.72 -5.83
C ASP A 276 -10.34 -4.33 -5.92
N VAL A 277 -9.01 -4.25 -6.12
CA VAL A 277 -8.29 -2.98 -6.28
C VAL A 277 -8.75 -2.23 -7.53
N LEU A 278 -8.99 -2.96 -8.62
CA LEU A 278 -9.50 -2.38 -9.86
C LEU A 278 -10.93 -1.89 -9.71
N ALA A 279 -11.78 -2.64 -9.00
CA ALA A 279 -13.15 -2.26 -8.71
C ALA A 279 -13.22 -0.99 -7.86
N ALA A 280 -12.35 -0.85 -6.84
CA ALA A 280 -12.28 0.35 -6.02
C ALA A 280 -11.85 1.59 -6.81
N HIS A 281 -10.88 1.44 -7.72
CA HIS A 281 -10.39 2.55 -8.54
C HIS A 281 -11.27 2.86 -9.74
N ARG A 282 -12.07 1.91 -10.23
CA ARG A 282 -12.96 2.07 -11.40
C ARG A 282 -12.23 2.51 -12.68
N VAL A 283 -10.93 2.20 -12.78
CA VAL A 283 -10.13 2.45 -13.99
C VAL A 283 -10.21 1.21 -14.89
N PRO A 284 -10.60 1.34 -16.17
CA PRO A 284 -10.61 0.20 -17.09
C PRO A 284 -9.24 -0.49 -17.20
N PRO A 285 -9.16 -1.84 -17.04
CA PRO A 285 -7.91 -2.61 -17.10
C PRO A 285 -7.04 -2.30 -18.33
N GLN A 286 -7.67 -2.19 -19.50
CA GLN A 286 -6.99 -1.92 -20.76
C GLN A 286 -6.33 -0.53 -20.83
N LEU A 287 -6.81 0.46 -20.07
CA LEU A 287 -6.17 1.79 -19.99
C LEU A 287 -4.95 1.79 -19.07
N MET A 288 -4.83 0.79 -18.19
CA MET A 288 -3.65 0.57 -17.34
C MET A 288 -2.61 -0.36 -17.99
N GLY A 289 -2.78 -0.71 -19.27
CA GLY A 289 -1.87 -1.60 -19.98
C GLY A 289 -1.95 -3.07 -19.55
N MET A 290 -3.06 -3.48 -18.94
CA MET A 290 -3.28 -4.89 -18.63
C MET A 290 -3.52 -5.71 -19.89
N MET A 291 -2.96 -6.91 -19.95
CA MET A 291 -3.30 -7.90 -20.97
C MET A 291 -4.48 -8.76 -20.51
N PRO A 292 -5.41 -9.09 -21.42
CA PRO A 292 -6.53 -9.98 -21.11
C PRO A 292 -6.03 -11.41 -20.87
N ASN A 293 -6.64 -12.09 -19.91
CA ASN A 293 -6.34 -13.49 -19.59
C ASN A 293 -7.12 -14.48 -20.47
N ASN A 294 -8.06 -14.00 -21.29
CA ASN A 294 -8.96 -14.81 -22.12
C ASN A 294 -8.87 -14.39 -23.60
N THR A 295 -9.27 -15.30 -24.49
CA THR A 295 -9.24 -15.12 -25.95
C THR A 295 -10.18 -14.00 -26.45
N GLY A 296 -11.14 -13.58 -25.63
CA GLY A 296 -12.14 -12.54 -25.97
C GLY A 296 -11.70 -11.09 -25.76
N GLY A 297 -10.58 -10.85 -25.05
CA GLY A 297 -10.07 -9.50 -24.82
C GLY A 297 -10.93 -8.62 -23.90
N PHE A 298 -10.55 -7.34 -23.75
CA PHE A 298 -11.30 -6.34 -22.97
C PHE A 298 -12.36 -5.56 -23.78
N GLY A 299 -12.46 -5.83 -25.09
CA GLY A 299 -13.35 -5.13 -26.01
C GLY A 299 -12.75 -3.83 -26.55
N ASP A 300 -13.62 -2.86 -26.82
CA ASP A 300 -13.28 -1.59 -27.47
C ASP A 300 -12.70 -0.59 -26.45
N VAL A 301 -11.43 -0.22 -26.64
CA VAL A 301 -10.67 0.69 -25.77
C VAL A 301 -11.25 2.11 -25.81
N GLU A 302 -11.71 2.57 -26.97
CA GLU A 302 -12.25 3.92 -27.17
C GLU A 302 -13.53 4.11 -26.36
N LYS A 303 -14.44 3.13 -26.43
CA LYS A 303 -15.69 3.16 -25.66
C LYS A 303 -15.42 3.13 -24.15
N ALA A 304 -14.49 2.32 -23.69
CA ALA A 304 -14.13 2.27 -22.28
C ALA A 304 -13.52 3.60 -21.80
N ALA A 305 -12.66 4.22 -22.60
CA ALA A 305 -12.10 5.55 -22.32
C ALA A 305 -13.20 6.62 -22.24
N LYS A 306 -14.16 6.62 -23.17
CA LYS A 306 -15.31 7.55 -23.16
C LYS A 306 -16.20 7.37 -21.92
N VAL A 307 -16.52 6.13 -21.55
CA VAL A 307 -17.32 5.82 -20.34
C VAL A 307 -16.57 6.22 -19.06
N PHE A 308 -15.28 5.89 -18.99
CA PHE A 308 -14.41 6.29 -17.88
C PHE A 308 -14.34 7.81 -17.74
N ALA A 309 -14.11 8.52 -18.84
CA ALA A 309 -14.05 9.98 -18.84
C ALA A 309 -15.37 10.58 -18.33
N ARG A 310 -16.52 10.09 -18.82
CA ARG A 310 -17.83 10.59 -18.40
C ARG A 310 -18.15 10.33 -16.93
N ASN A 311 -17.85 9.13 -16.43
CA ASN A 311 -18.33 8.68 -15.12
C ASN A 311 -17.33 8.91 -13.97
N GLU A 312 -16.02 8.93 -14.27
CA GLU A 312 -14.96 9.13 -13.27
C GLU A 312 -14.32 10.50 -13.39
N LEU A 313 -13.93 10.91 -14.60
CA LEU A 313 -13.11 12.12 -14.80
C LEU A 313 -13.93 13.40 -14.71
N VAL A 314 -15.04 13.49 -15.45
CA VAL A 314 -15.89 14.69 -15.50
C VAL A 314 -16.43 15.08 -14.11
N PRO A 315 -16.90 14.15 -13.25
CA PRO A 315 -17.32 14.51 -11.89
C PRO A 315 -16.18 15.09 -11.05
N LEU A 316 -14.96 14.56 -11.17
CA LEU A 316 -13.78 15.10 -10.49
C LEU A 316 -13.45 16.51 -11.00
N GLN A 317 -13.43 16.70 -12.31
CA GLN A 317 -13.19 18.01 -12.95
C GLN A 317 -14.21 19.05 -12.49
N VAL A 318 -15.52 18.72 -12.53
CA VAL A 318 -16.60 19.63 -12.12
C VAL A 318 -16.47 19.99 -10.64
N ARG A 319 -16.21 19.00 -9.77
CA ARG A 319 -16.02 19.22 -8.33
C ARG A 319 -14.83 20.13 -8.06
N MET A 320 -13.67 19.83 -8.63
CA MET A 320 -12.44 20.61 -8.45
C MET A 320 -12.62 22.04 -8.98
N LYS A 321 -13.12 22.19 -10.21
CA LYS A 321 -13.40 23.49 -10.84
C LYS A 321 -14.32 24.35 -9.99
N HIS A 322 -15.48 23.81 -9.59
CA HIS A 322 -16.48 24.54 -8.84
C HIS A 322 -15.93 24.96 -7.46
N ALA A 323 -15.33 24.03 -6.72
CA ALA A 323 -14.84 24.31 -5.38
C ALA A 323 -13.67 25.32 -5.38
N ILE A 324 -12.70 25.14 -6.28
CA ILE A 324 -11.53 26.04 -6.38
C ILE A 324 -11.97 27.44 -6.80
N ASN A 325 -12.78 27.58 -7.84
CA ASN A 325 -13.15 28.89 -8.37
C ASN A 325 -14.05 29.67 -7.41
N ASN A 326 -15.01 29.00 -6.76
CA ASN A 326 -15.89 29.66 -5.80
C ASN A 326 -15.13 30.16 -4.58
N TRP A 327 -14.16 29.39 -4.08
CA TRP A 327 -13.32 29.82 -2.97
C TRP A 327 -12.34 30.92 -3.36
N ALA A 328 -11.68 30.78 -4.52
CA ALA A 328 -10.69 31.74 -4.99
C ALA A 328 -11.31 33.09 -5.40
N GLY A 329 -12.56 33.07 -5.86
CA GLY A 329 -13.31 34.22 -6.39
C GLY A 329 -12.91 34.60 -7.83
N VAL A 330 -12.16 33.73 -8.52
CA VAL A 330 -11.67 33.94 -9.89
C VAL A 330 -11.70 32.61 -10.65
N PRO A 331 -11.69 32.62 -12.00
CA PRO A 331 -11.64 31.39 -12.80
C PRO A 331 -10.22 30.80 -12.81
N ALA A 332 -9.74 30.32 -11.66
CA ALA A 332 -8.39 29.76 -11.50
C ALA A 332 -8.25 28.34 -12.09
N CYS A 333 -9.33 27.56 -12.09
CA CYS A 333 -9.37 26.17 -12.55
C CYS A 333 -10.40 26.00 -13.66
N ASP A 334 -9.97 25.49 -14.82
CA ASP A 334 -10.84 25.09 -15.91
C ASP A 334 -10.28 23.85 -16.62
N PHE A 335 -11.14 23.16 -17.38
CA PHE A 335 -10.80 21.94 -18.09
C PHE A 335 -11.25 21.98 -19.56
N GLU A 336 -10.50 21.31 -20.42
CA GLU A 336 -10.89 20.93 -21.76
C GLU A 336 -11.73 19.66 -21.75
N ALA A 337 -12.53 19.47 -22.80
CA ALA A 337 -13.22 18.21 -23.01
C ALA A 337 -12.19 17.11 -23.27
N TYR A 338 -12.38 15.96 -22.63
CA TYR A 338 -11.59 14.77 -22.95
C TYR A 338 -11.95 14.30 -24.37
N THR A 339 -10.96 14.27 -25.27
CA THR A 339 -11.13 13.83 -26.66
C THR A 339 -10.07 12.81 -27.03
N LEU A 340 -10.42 11.88 -27.93
CA LEU A 340 -9.53 10.84 -28.43
C LEU A 340 -9.03 11.13 -29.87
N GLY A 341 -9.13 12.40 -30.30
CA GLY A 341 -8.67 12.86 -31.62
C GLY A 341 -9.63 12.62 -32.79
N ALA A 342 -10.57 11.68 -32.70
CA ALA A 342 -11.51 11.36 -33.79
C ALA A 342 -12.86 12.12 -33.73
N ASP A 343 -13.19 12.77 -32.63
CA ASP A 343 -14.47 13.48 -32.45
C ASP A 343 -14.49 14.87 -33.12
N SER A 344 -13.45 15.24 -33.89
CA SER A 344 -13.30 16.54 -34.57
C SER A 344 -13.44 16.50 -36.09
N GLU A 345 -13.75 15.36 -36.71
CA GLU A 345 -14.16 15.33 -38.13
C GLU A 345 -15.67 15.60 -38.24
N PRO A 346 -16.11 16.73 -38.81
CA PRO A 346 -17.51 16.88 -39.17
C PRO A 346 -17.85 15.79 -40.19
N GLN A 347 -18.85 14.96 -39.86
CA GLN A 347 -19.42 14.00 -40.80
C GLN A 347 -19.81 14.74 -42.08
N SER A 348 -18.98 14.61 -43.12
CA SER A 348 -19.32 15.12 -44.44
C SER A 348 -20.64 14.47 -44.86
N THR A 349 -21.62 15.32 -45.05
CA THR A 349 -22.95 14.97 -45.51
C THR A 349 -22.77 14.33 -46.88
N LYS A 350 -22.91 13.00 -46.97
CA LYS A 350 -23.07 12.32 -48.25
C LYS A 350 -24.44 12.70 -48.80
N GLU A 351 -24.52 13.83 -49.48
CA GLU A 351 -25.58 14.08 -50.46
C GLU A 351 -25.48 12.99 -51.52
N ARG A 352 -26.51 12.13 -51.56
CA ARG A 352 -26.75 11.21 -52.65
C ARG A 352 -27.25 12.03 -53.83
N ALA A 353 -26.45 12.09 -54.90
CA ALA A 353 -26.91 12.41 -56.24
C ALA A 353 -27.68 11.22 -56.82
#